data_AF-A0A7W9H3D5-F1
#
_entry.id   AF-A0A7W9H3D5-F1
#
_cell.length_a   1.000
_cell.length_b   1.000
_cell.length_c   1.000
_cell.angle_alpha   90.00
_cell.angle_beta   90.00
_cell.angle_gamma   90.00
#
_symmetry.space_group_name_H-M   'P 1'
#
loop_
_entity.id
_entity.type
_entity.pdbx_description
1 polymer ?
#
loop_
_entity_poly.entity_id
_entity_poly.type
_entity_poly.pdbx_seq_one_letter_code
_entity_poly.pdbx_strand_id
1 'polypeptide(L)'
;MVAGLFLYADLRRRGGPLRPAWWSGVCLGIGGFQLYDGTVQHKLLRLHQIRYDVDPRPYDWTWNVVAVLFLLAGLLLWHRARRAGRERTR
;
A
#
# COMPACT_ATOMS: atom_id res chain seq x y z
N MET A 1 4.45 11.89 -4.36
CA MET A 1 3.89 11.81 -5.74
C MET A 1 4.94 11.45 -6.79
N VAL A 2 6.17 11.94 -6.72
CA VAL A 2 7.22 11.67 -7.73
C VAL A 2 7.64 10.19 -7.80
N ALA A 3 7.87 9.52 -6.66
CA ALA A 3 8.27 8.10 -6.64
C ALA A 3 7.26 7.16 -7.34
N GLY A 4 5.96 7.47 -7.27
CA GLY A 4 4.91 6.69 -7.93
C GLY A 4 4.97 6.78 -9.46
N LEU A 5 5.39 7.93 -10.00
CA LEU A 5 5.59 8.10 -11.45
C LEU A 5 6.81 7.33 -11.95
N PHE A 6 7.89 7.28 -11.18
CA PHE A 6 9.07 6.46 -11.50
C PHE A 6 8.74 4.96 -11.45
N LEU A 7 7.98 4.52 -10.45
CA LEU A 7 7.52 3.13 -10.37
C LEU A 7 6.61 2.77 -11.56
N TYR A 8 5.70 3.67 -11.94
CA TYR A 8 4.86 3.50 -13.14
C TYR A 8 5.67 3.44 -14.42
N ALA A 9 6.66 4.32 -14.58
CA ALA A 9 7.56 4.34 -15.74
C ALA A 9 8.41 3.06 -15.81
N ASP A 10 8.92 2.56 -14.69
CA ASP A 10 9.66 1.29 -14.61
C ASP A 10 8.76 0.10 -14.97
N LEU A 11 7.52 0.06 -14.47
CA LEU A 11 6.49 -0.92 -14.85
C LEU A 11 6.19 -0.92 -16.36
N ARG A 12 6.10 0.28 -16.96
CA ARG A 12 5.91 0.46 -18.41
C ARG A 12 7.12 0.00 -19.21
N ARG A 13 8.35 0.27 -18.75
CA ARG A 13 9.59 -0.15 -19.44
C ARG A 13 9.78 -1.66 -19.44
N ARG A 14 9.34 -2.37 -18.40
CA ARG A 14 9.58 -3.82 -18.24
C ARG A 14 8.63 -4.72 -19.06
N GLY A 15 7.63 -4.18 -19.76
CA GLY A 15 6.72 -4.96 -20.61
C GLY A 15 5.87 -6.01 -19.87
N GLY A 16 5.85 -6.00 -18.54
CA GLY A 16 5.07 -6.93 -17.71
C GLY A 16 3.58 -6.63 -17.72
N PRO A 17 2.73 -7.51 -17.14
CA PRO A 17 1.29 -7.28 -17.06
C PRO A 17 1.03 -6.01 -16.22
N LEU A 18 0.72 -4.92 -16.91
CA LEU A 18 0.60 -3.58 -16.34
C LEU A 18 -0.45 -3.49 -15.25
N ARG A 19 -1.56 -4.22 -15.38
CA ARG A 19 -2.73 -4.08 -14.49
C ARG A 19 -2.49 -4.68 -13.09
N PRO A 20 -2.07 -5.96 -12.92
CA PRO A 20 -1.84 -6.53 -11.59
C PRO A 20 -0.69 -5.84 -10.86
N ALA A 21 0.36 -5.46 -11.58
CA ALA A 21 1.54 -4.84 -10.99
C ALA A 21 1.29 -3.36 -10.60
N TRP A 22 0.46 -2.64 -11.36
CA TRP A 22 -0.07 -1.33 -10.96
C TRP A 22 -0.89 -1.42 -9.68
N TRP A 23 -1.90 -2.30 -9.65
CA TRP A 23 -2.78 -2.45 -8.48
C TRP A 23 -2.02 -2.94 -7.24
N SER A 24 -0.99 -3.78 -7.43
CA SER A 24 -0.07 -4.14 -6.36
C SER A 24 0.59 -2.90 -5.74
N GLY A 25 1.18 -2.03 -6.56
CA GLY A 25 1.80 -0.79 -6.10
C GLY A 25 0.83 0.15 -5.40
N VAL A 26 -0.39 0.30 -5.93
CA VAL A 26 -1.46 1.10 -5.32
C VAL A 26 -1.83 0.54 -3.94
N CYS A 27 -2.13 -0.75 -3.84
CA CYS A 27 -2.52 -1.36 -2.57
C CYS A 27 -1.40 -1.31 -1.53
N LEU A 28 -0.15 -1.57 -1.93
CA LEU A 28 1.00 -1.44 -1.04
C LEU A 28 1.20 0.01 -0.58
N GLY A 29 1.03 0.98 -1.47
CA GLY A 29 1.13 2.41 -1.16
C GLY A 29 0.06 2.86 -0.19
N ILE A 30 -1.21 2.52 -0.44
CA ILE A 30 -2.33 2.84 0.45
C ILE A 30 -2.12 2.20 1.82
N GLY A 31 -1.86 0.89 1.89
CA GLY A 31 -1.68 0.19 3.15
C GLY A 31 -0.47 0.70 3.95
N GLY A 32 0.66 0.93 3.28
CA GLY A 32 1.87 1.47 3.92
C GLY A 32 1.68 2.90 4.44
N PHE A 33 1.05 3.77 3.64
CA PHE A 33 0.75 5.13 4.06
C PHE A 33 -0.21 5.15 5.26
N GLN A 34 -1.31 4.39 5.20
CA GLN A 34 -2.28 4.33 6.30
C GLN A 34 -1.65 3.86 7.61
N LEU A 35 -0.76 2.85 7.57
CA LEU A 35 -0.02 2.43 8.76
C LEU A 35 0.94 3.52 9.26
N TYR A 36 1.71 4.14 8.37
CA TYR A 36 2.67 5.17 8.73
C TYR A 36 1.97 6.38 9.37
N ASP A 37 0.92 6.88 8.73
CA ASP A 37 0.14 8.00 9.23
C ASP A 37 -0.49 7.64 10.59
N GLY A 38 -1.23 6.52 10.66
CA GLY A 38 -1.91 6.08 11.88
C GLY A 38 -1.00 5.76 13.06
N THR A 39 0.24 5.31 12.84
CA THR A 39 1.18 4.95 13.93
C THR A 39 2.19 6.05 14.21
N VAL A 40 2.86 6.57 13.18
CA VAL A 40 3.93 7.55 13.36
C VAL A 40 3.34 8.94 13.52
N GLN A 41 2.50 9.40 12.59
CA GLN A 41 1.98 10.77 12.66
C GLN A 41 0.93 10.94 13.77
N HIS A 42 0.02 9.98 13.91
CA HIS A 42 -1.10 10.07 14.84
C HIS A 42 -0.74 9.66 16.27
N LYS A 43 0.10 8.64 16.47
CA LYS A 43 0.41 8.11 17.82
C LYS A 43 1.78 8.52 18.34
N LEU A 44 2.83 8.38 17.53
CA LEU A 44 4.19 8.73 17.97
C LEU A 44 4.39 10.24 18.04
N LEU A 45 4.05 10.95 16.96
CA LEU A 45 4.30 12.38 16.82
C LEU A 45 3.09 13.26 17.19
N ARG A 46 1.89 12.67 17.24
CA ARG A 46 0.61 13.37 17.55
C ARG A 46 0.35 14.62 16.71
N LEU A 47 0.83 14.64 15.46
CA LEU A 47 0.78 15.82 14.57
C LEU A 47 -0.61 16.09 13.99
N HIS A 48 -1.42 15.04 13.86
CA HIS A 48 -2.79 15.10 13.38
C HIS A 48 -3.58 14.13 14.25
N GLN A 49 -4.62 14.56 14.94
CA GLN A 49 -5.51 13.68 15.68
C GLN A 49 -6.90 13.80 15.07
N ILE A 50 -7.59 12.68 14.95
CA ILE A 50 -8.88 12.60 14.26
C ILE A 50 -10.01 13.08 15.17
N ARG A 51 -9.87 12.88 16.48
CA ARG A 51 -10.76 13.40 17.52
C ARG A 51 -10.00 13.51 18.84
N TYR A 52 -10.28 14.58 19.55
CA TYR A 52 -9.87 14.79 20.93
C TYR A 52 -11.04 14.38 21.84
N ASP A 53 -10.74 13.90 23.05
CA ASP A 53 -11.72 13.59 24.12
C ASP A 53 -12.70 12.42 23.91
N VAL A 54 -12.42 11.51 22.98
CA VAL A 54 -13.17 10.25 22.80
C VAL A 54 -12.17 9.09 22.69
N ASP A 55 -12.53 7.87 23.12
CA ASP A 55 -11.67 6.70 22.98
C ASP A 55 -11.38 6.43 21.48
N PRO A 56 -10.13 6.62 21.00
CA PRO A 56 -9.80 6.46 19.60
C PRO A 56 -9.57 4.99 19.21
N ARG A 57 -9.48 4.07 20.19
CA ARG A 57 -9.08 2.68 19.97
C ARG A 57 -9.90 1.96 18.90
N PRO A 58 -11.26 2.03 18.88
CA PRO A 58 -12.03 1.31 17.87
C PRO A 58 -11.69 1.77 16.45
N TYR A 59 -11.52 3.08 16.28
CA TYR A 59 -11.19 3.69 15.00
C TYR A 59 -9.77 3.32 14.56
N ASP A 60 -8.79 3.41 15.48
CA ASP A 60 -7.40 3.02 15.19
C ASP A 60 -7.29 1.56 14.74
N TRP A 61 -8.00 0.66 15.42
CA TRP A 61 -8.03 -0.76 15.05
C TRP A 61 -8.64 -0.97 13.67
N THR A 62 -9.76 -0.31 13.36
CA THR A 62 -10.37 -0.39 12.03
C THR A 62 -9.40 0.05 10.95
N TRP A 63 -8.71 1.18 11.11
CA TRP A 63 -7.78 1.67 10.09
C TRP A 63 -6.54 0.80 9.95
N ASN A 64 -5.99 0.30 11.05
CA ASN A 64 -4.85 -0.63 10.98
C ASN A 64 -5.23 -1.95 10.30
N VAL A 65 -6.42 -2.49 10.58
CA VAL A 65 -6.92 -3.70 9.89
C VAL A 65 -7.08 -3.45 8.40
N VAL A 66 -7.70 -2.33 8.01
CA VAL A 66 -7.85 -1.95 6.59
C VAL A 66 -6.48 -1.80 5.93
N ALA A 67 -5.51 -1.17 6.60
CA ALA A 67 -4.17 -0.99 6.08
C ALA A 67 -3.44 -2.32 5.87
N VAL A 68 -3.55 -3.26 6.81
CA VAL A 68 -3.02 -4.62 6.69
C VAL A 68 -3.69 -5.38 5.53
N LEU A 69 -5.01 -5.27 5.35
CA LEU A 69 -5.71 -5.89 4.24
C LEU A 69 -5.21 -5.37 2.88
N PHE A 70 -4.99 -4.06 2.76
CA PHE A 70 -4.39 -3.46 1.56
C PHE A 70 -2.97 -3.97 1.31
N LEU A 71 -2.13 -4.09 2.35
CA LEU A 71 -0.78 -4.65 2.22
C LEU A 71 -0.82 -6.12 1.74
N LEU A 72 -1.66 -6.95 2.35
CA LEU A 72 -1.80 -8.35 1.97
C LEU A 72 -2.29 -8.51 0.51
N ALA A 73 -3.29 -7.73 0.11
CA ALA A 73 -3.76 -7.70 -1.27
C ALA A 73 -2.65 -7.25 -2.25
N GLY A 74 -1.91 -6.20 -1.88
CA GLY A 74 -0.79 -5.69 -2.65
C GLY A 74 0.34 -6.72 -2.84
N LEU A 75 0.70 -7.43 -1.76
CA LEU A 75 1.68 -8.53 -1.79
C LEU A 75 1.19 -9.69 -2.64
N LEU A 76 -0.06 -10.11 -2.50
CA LEU A 76 -0.62 -11.19 -3.30
C LEU A 76 -0.58 -10.87 -4.80
N LEU A 77 -1.00 -9.65 -5.18
CA LEU A 77 -0.94 -9.17 -6.56
C LEU A 77 0.51 -9.11 -7.08
N TRP A 78 1.45 -8.69 -6.24
CA TRP A 78 2.87 -8.67 -6.59
C TRP A 78 3.41 -10.07 -6.90
N HIS A 79 3.09 -11.05 -6.05
CA HIS A 79 3.49 -12.44 -6.25
C HIS A 79 2.89 -13.03 -7.52
N ARG A 80 1.61 -12.74 -7.81
CA ARG A 80 0.94 -13.18 -9.05
C ARG A 80 1.56 -12.55 -10.29
N ALA A 81 1.83 -11.24 -10.27
CA ALA A 81 2.46 -10.53 -11.38
C ALA A 81 3.87 -11.07 -11.69
N ARG A 82 4.66 -11.39 -10.66
CA ARG A 82 6.00 -11.96 -10.82
C ARG A 82 5.99 -13.38 -11.38
N ARG A 83 5.02 -14.22 -11.00
CA ARG A 83 4.87 -15.56 -11.59
C ARG A 83 4.54 -15.50 -13.08
N ALA A 84 3.56 -14.67 -13.44
CA ALA A 84 3.17 -14.47 -14.85
C ALA A 84 4.31 -13.90 -15.73
N GLY A 85 5.16 -13.03 -15.17
CA GLY A 85 6.33 -12.51 -15.87
C GLY A 85 7.42 -13.57 -16.12
N ARG A 86 7.63 -14.50 -15.19
CA ARG A 86 8.60 -15.61 -15.32
C ARG A 86 8.15 -16.67 -16.33
N GLU A 87 6.86 -16.94 -16.41
CA GLU A 87 6.31 -17.87 -17.41
C GLU A 87 6.42 -17.34 -18.84
N ARG A 88 6.44 -16.01 -19.03
CA ARG A 88 6.62 -15.36 -20.33
C ARG A 88 8.05 -15.31 -20.85
N THR A 89 9.03 -15.59 -20.00
CA THR A 89 10.47 -15.56 -20.35
C THR A 89 11.07 -16.95 -20.56
N ARG A 90 10.29 -18.02 -20.33
CA ARG A 90 10.57 -19.39 -20.79
C ARG A 90 9.92 -19.60 -22.14
#